data_AF-A0A512ABY3-F1
#
_entry.id   AF-A0A512ABY3-F1
#
_cell.length_a   1.000
_cell.length_b   1.000
_cell.length_c   1.000
_cell.angle_alpha   90.00
_cell.angle_beta   90.00
_cell.angle_gamma   90.00
#
_symmetry.space_group_name_H-M   'P 1'
#
loop_
_entity.id
_entity.type
_entity.pdbx_description
1 polymer ?
#
loop_
_entity_poly.entity_id
_entity_poly.type
_entity_poly.pdbx_seq_one_letter_code
_entity_poly.pdbx_strand_id
1 'polypeptide(L)'
;MIKINSFYSQQELYRYYNFVLKKKPSIVKTNGKGTAMISLLNQLPQKKSPQIKIGSFYELLTMNFSDLQKFCDSLATDKPRYKNLLKQSKEDLRIYKSYYSEFFHKIDETIGIRNNMILVKNLDVTVCPYCNRNYINSRHDKLGCEFDHYYSKDKFPFFALTLSNLVPSCSTCNRIKQANDYEFCPFDLEEDIEVKFVVSPSSKDSKIKILFGEKSQEDNILKLEDAYEIHKKDVAEMFMKEEKYCKEYRDYLISLLGDKGNIVNEFSEEFFDSMIFGEIANDSFDDYLNHSLSKLKKDTYDYIVELREK
;
A
#
# COMPACT_ATOMS: atom_id res chain seq x y z
N MET A 1 3.09 -3.90 3.16
CA MET A 1 3.01 -3.99 4.62
C MET A 1 1.65 -3.56 5.13
N ILE A 2 1.08 -2.48 4.61
CA ILE A 2 -0.25 -1.98 5.02
C ILE A 2 -1.19 -2.05 3.81
N LYS A 3 -2.41 -2.58 4.02
CA LYS A 3 -3.47 -2.57 3.01
C LYS A 3 -4.13 -1.20 2.98
N ILE A 4 -4.64 -0.80 1.83
CA ILE A 4 -5.39 0.45 1.72
C ILE A 4 -6.80 0.23 2.27
N ASN A 5 -7.37 1.21 2.96
CA ASN A 5 -8.68 1.07 3.62
C ASN A 5 -9.83 0.75 2.65
N SER A 6 -9.79 1.33 1.46
CA SER A 6 -10.76 1.05 0.41
C SER A 6 -10.19 1.35 -0.98
N PHE A 7 -10.78 0.74 -2.01
CA PHE A 7 -10.51 1.11 -3.39
C PHE A 7 -11.19 2.45 -3.73
N TYR A 8 -10.79 3.08 -4.84
CA TYR A 8 -11.30 4.38 -5.27
C TYR A 8 -12.84 4.44 -5.33
N SER A 9 -13.41 5.58 -4.94
CA SER A 9 -14.86 5.78 -4.99
C SER A 9 -15.37 5.78 -6.44
N GLN A 10 -16.66 5.46 -6.65
CA GLN A 10 -17.26 5.47 -8.00
C GLN A 10 -17.12 6.82 -8.72
N GLN A 11 -17.22 7.92 -7.96
CA GLN A 11 -16.99 9.27 -8.49
C GLN A 11 -15.55 9.43 -9.01
N GLU A 12 -14.58 8.91 -8.27
CA GLU A 12 -13.17 8.98 -8.63
C GLU A 12 -12.83 8.09 -9.83
N LEU A 13 -13.42 6.88 -9.91
CA LEU A 13 -13.29 6.01 -11.08
C LEU A 13 -13.81 6.69 -12.36
N TYR A 14 -14.99 7.33 -12.28
CA TYR A 14 -15.55 8.09 -13.39
C TYR A 14 -14.69 9.30 -13.76
N ARG A 15 -14.16 10.02 -12.77
CA ARG A 15 -13.23 11.14 -12.99
C ARG A 15 -11.99 10.67 -13.73
N TYR A 16 -11.32 9.61 -13.24
CA TYR A 16 -10.10 9.09 -13.86
C TYR A 16 -10.33 8.64 -15.31
N TYR A 17 -11.43 7.95 -15.58
CA TYR A 17 -11.81 7.57 -16.95
C TYR A 17 -11.94 8.80 -17.86
N ASN A 18 -12.67 9.83 -17.42
CA ASN A 18 -12.83 11.07 -18.20
C ASN A 18 -11.54 11.85 -18.36
N PHE A 19 -10.67 11.84 -17.35
CA PHE A 19 -9.33 12.39 -17.44
C PHE A 19 -8.53 11.72 -18.57
N VAL A 20 -8.50 10.39 -18.63
CA VAL A 20 -7.84 9.64 -19.71
C VAL A 20 -8.45 9.98 -21.08
N LEU A 21 -9.77 10.06 -21.18
CA LEU A 21 -10.45 10.44 -22.43
C LEU A 21 -10.13 11.86 -22.88
N LYS A 22 -10.04 12.83 -21.96
CA LYS A 22 -9.65 14.21 -22.28
C LYS A 22 -8.21 14.28 -22.77
N LYS A 23 -7.29 13.55 -22.13
CA LYS A 23 -5.87 13.48 -22.54
C LYS A 23 -5.68 12.77 -23.87
N LYS A 24 -6.50 11.74 -24.15
CA LYS A 24 -6.43 10.97 -25.40
C LYS A 24 -7.81 10.60 -25.93
N PRO A 25 -8.53 11.51 -26.60
CA PRO A 25 -9.90 11.24 -27.09
C PRO A 25 -9.98 10.09 -28.11
N SER A 26 -8.88 9.81 -28.81
CA SER A 26 -8.81 8.71 -29.76
C SER A 26 -8.66 7.33 -29.11
N ILE A 27 -8.44 7.24 -27.79
CA ILE A 27 -8.07 5.98 -27.12
C ILE A 27 -9.17 4.92 -27.21
N VAL A 28 -10.44 5.33 -27.25
CA VAL A 28 -11.62 4.47 -27.36
C VAL A 28 -12.27 4.47 -28.75
N LYS A 29 -11.69 5.18 -29.73
CA LYS A 29 -12.22 5.17 -31.11
C LYS A 29 -11.97 3.81 -31.78
N THR A 30 -12.59 3.58 -32.93
CA THR A 30 -12.23 2.48 -33.84
C THR A 30 -10.75 2.61 -34.20
N ASN A 31 -9.94 1.60 -33.86
CA ASN A 31 -8.45 1.59 -33.93
C ASN A 31 -7.72 2.40 -32.84
N GLY A 32 -8.43 2.87 -31.82
CA GLY A 32 -7.83 3.46 -30.62
C GLY A 32 -7.03 2.44 -29.82
N LYS A 33 -5.96 2.87 -29.14
CA LYS A 33 -5.09 1.95 -28.39
C LYS A 33 -5.80 1.29 -27.21
N GLY A 34 -6.77 1.94 -26.58
CA GLY A 34 -7.62 1.32 -25.57
C GLY A 34 -8.46 0.20 -26.16
N THR A 35 -9.11 0.45 -27.29
CA THR A 35 -9.87 -0.57 -28.04
C THR A 35 -8.98 -1.74 -28.47
N ALA A 36 -7.75 -1.46 -28.90
CA ALA A 36 -6.76 -2.48 -29.25
C ALA A 36 -6.35 -3.33 -28.03
N MET A 37 -6.18 -2.73 -26.84
CA MET A 37 -5.90 -3.48 -25.61
C MET A 37 -7.04 -4.41 -25.23
N ILE A 38 -8.30 -3.96 -25.33
CA ILE A 38 -9.47 -4.80 -25.06
C ILE A 38 -9.53 -5.99 -26.03
N SER A 39 -9.33 -5.75 -27.32
CA SER A 39 -9.28 -6.81 -28.33
C SER A 39 -8.17 -7.81 -28.05
N LEU A 40 -6.95 -7.34 -27.75
CA LEU A 40 -5.82 -8.18 -27.41
C LEU A 40 -6.10 -9.02 -26.16
N LEU A 41 -6.52 -8.40 -25.06
CA LEU A 41 -6.74 -9.07 -23.78
C LEU A 41 -7.75 -10.20 -23.89
N ASN A 42 -8.84 -9.99 -24.63
CA ASN A 42 -9.87 -11.00 -24.88
C ASN A 42 -9.43 -12.12 -25.86
N GLN A 43 -8.28 -11.99 -26.53
CA GLN A 43 -7.71 -13.03 -27.40
C GLN A 43 -6.56 -13.81 -26.75
N LEU A 44 -6.00 -13.30 -25.63
CA LEU A 44 -4.91 -13.97 -24.94
C LEU A 44 -5.35 -15.35 -24.43
N PRO A 45 -4.51 -16.40 -24.57
CA PRO A 45 -4.86 -17.72 -24.10
C PRO A 45 -4.96 -17.76 -22.56
N GLN A 46 -5.99 -18.43 -22.05
CA GLN A 46 -6.23 -18.63 -20.62
C GLN A 46 -6.18 -20.12 -20.24
N LYS A 47 -5.82 -20.41 -18.99
CA LYS A 47 -5.60 -21.76 -18.43
C LYS A 47 -6.92 -22.54 -18.22
N LYS A 48 -8.04 -21.87 -17.98
CA LYS A 48 -9.32 -22.48 -17.58
C LYS A 48 -10.50 -21.87 -18.36
N SER A 49 -11.63 -22.59 -18.37
CA SER A 49 -12.91 -22.15 -18.92
C SER A 49 -13.97 -22.03 -17.80
N PRO A 50 -14.93 -21.09 -17.86
CA PRO A 50 -15.08 -20.07 -18.91
C PRO A 50 -13.95 -19.03 -18.89
N GLN A 51 -13.65 -18.47 -20.05
CA GLN A 51 -12.62 -17.43 -20.18
C GLN A 51 -13.11 -16.11 -19.59
N ILE A 52 -12.28 -15.47 -18.78
CA ILE A 52 -12.54 -14.15 -18.23
C ILE A 52 -12.40 -13.13 -19.36
N LYS A 53 -13.42 -12.28 -19.54
CA LYS A 53 -13.40 -11.22 -20.54
C LYS A 53 -13.41 -9.86 -19.86
N ILE A 54 -12.73 -8.90 -20.48
CA ILE A 54 -12.82 -7.49 -20.12
C ILE A 54 -13.77 -6.85 -21.11
N GLY A 55 -14.92 -6.39 -20.61
CA GLY A 55 -16.04 -5.92 -21.41
C GLY A 55 -15.85 -4.52 -22.01
N SER A 56 -15.06 -3.66 -21.37
CA SER A 56 -14.86 -2.28 -21.84
C SER A 56 -13.52 -1.67 -21.46
N PHE A 57 -13.18 -0.55 -22.11
CA PHE A 57 -12.01 0.24 -21.73
C PHE A 57 -12.17 0.89 -20.35
N TYR A 58 -13.40 1.22 -19.94
CA TYR A 58 -13.68 1.68 -18.58
C TYR A 58 -13.26 0.60 -17.56
N GLU A 59 -13.76 -0.62 -17.75
CA GLU A 59 -13.44 -1.77 -16.88
C GLU A 59 -11.93 -2.06 -16.83
N LEU A 60 -11.21 -1.97 -17.97
CA LEU A 60 -9.75 -2.13 -17.97
C LEU A 60 -9.04 -1.11 -17.05
N LEU A 61 -9.52 0.12 -17.01
CA LEU A 61 -8.92 1.17 -16.19
C LEU A 61 -9.32 1.06 -14.71
N THR A 62 -10.52 0.57 -14.42
CA THR A 62 -11.18 0.73 -13.11
C THR A 62 -11.46 -0.56 -12.36
N MET A 63 -11.16 -1.73 -12.93
CA MET A 63 -11.31 -3.02 -12.22
C MET A 63 -10.59 -3.01 -10.87
N ASN A 64 -11.19 -3.63 -9.86
CA ASN A 64 -10.54 -3.82 -8.56
C ASN A 64 -9.36 -4.81 -8.69
N PHE A 65 -8.58 -4.95 -7.62
CA PHE A 65 -7.42 -5.83 -7.66
C PHE A 65 -7.77 -7.31 -7.74
N SER A 66 -8.85 -7.76 -7.11
CA SER A 66 -9.30 -9.16 -7.19
C SER A 66 -9.62 -9.58 -8.62
N ASP A 67 -10.34 -8.74 -9.38
CA ASP A 67 -10.64 -8.97 -10.79
C ASP A 67 -9.37 -8.94 -11.66
N LEU A 68 -8.46 -7.99 -11.39
CA LEU A 68 -7.17 -7.91 -12.06
C LEU A 68 -6.31 -9.17 -11.81
N GLN A 69 -6.21 -9.61 -10.56
CA GLN A 69 -5.46 -10.79 -10.14
C GLN A 69 -6.06 -12.05 -10.76
N LYS A 70 -7.38 -12.26 -10.68
CA LYS A 70 -8.09 -13.37 -11.34
C LYS A 70 -7.81 -13.40 -12.84
N PHE A 71 -7.84 -12.25 -13.51
CA PHE A 71 -7.50 -12.16 -14.92
C PHE A 71 -6.03 -12.52 -15.17
N CYS A 72 -5.09 -11.93 -14.44
CA CYS A 72 -3.65 -12.25 -14.54
C CYS A 72 -3.36 -13.74 -14.35
N ASP A 73 -3.92 -14.36 -13.31
CA ASP A 73 -3.73 -15.76 -12.98
C ASP A 73 -4.30 -16.70 -14.03
N SER A 74 -5.37 -16.26 -14.70
CA SER A 74 -5.96 -17.00 -15.81
C SER A 74 -5.04 -17.08 -17.02
N LEU A 75 -4.13 -16.13 -17.23
CA LEU A 75 -3.31 -16.05 -18.45
C LEU A 75 -2.31 -17.22 -18.55
N ALA A 76 -2.33 -17.90 -19.70
CA ALA A 76 -1.38 -18.96 -20.04
C ALA A 76 -0.12 -18.37 -20.70
N THR A 77 0.65 -17.61 -19.91
CA THR A 77 1.82 -16.80 -20.35
C THR A 77 2.99 -17.64 -20.89
N ASP A 78 3.03 -18.93 -20.56
CA ASP A 78 3.99 -19.92 -21.04
C ASP A 78 3.75 -20.30 -22.51
N LYS A 79 2.52 -20.17 -23.01
CA LYS A 79 2.13 -20.66 -24.34
C LYS A 79 2.74 -19.84 -25.48
N PRO A 80 3.19 -20.47 -26.58
CA PRO A 80 3.70 -19.76 -27.76
C PRO A 80 2.70 -18.74 -28.34
N ARG A 81 1.39 -19.07 -28.29
CA ARG A 81 0.32 -18.17 -28.73
C ARG A 81 0.31 -16.84 -27.97
N TYR A 82 0.54 -16.87 -26.65
CA TYR A 82 0.61 -15.66 -25.82
C TYR A 82 1.74 -14.74 -26.31
N LYS A 83 2.95 -15.31 -26.43
CA LYS A 83 4.14 -14.59 -26.91
C LYS A 83 3.96 -14.03 -28.32
N ASN A 84 3.33 -14.80 -29.21
CA ASN A 84 3.05 -14.37 -30.59
C ASN A 84 2.07 -13.19 -30.64
N LEU A 85 0.99 -13.22 -29.86
CA LEU A 85 0.02 -12.12 -29.80
C LEU A 85 0.68 -10.83 -29.27
N LEU A 86 1.49 -10.91 -28.21
CA LEU A 86 2.23 -9.74 -27.73
C LEU A 86 3.23 -9.20 -28.77
N LYS A 87 3.89 -10.09 -29.53
CA LYS A 87 4.80 -9.68 -30.60
C LYS A 87 4.06 -8.98 -31.75
N GLN A 88 2.88 -9.47 -32.12
CA GLN A 88 2.03 -8.86 -33.16
C GLN A 88 1.51 -7.48 -32.73
N SER A 89 1.14 -7.33 -31.45
CA SER A 89 0.64 -6.08 -30.88
C SER A 89 1.73 -5.18 -30.28
N LYS A 90 3.02 -5.44 -30.56
CA LYS A 90 4.16 -4.76 -29.91
C LYS A 90 4.07 -3.24 -29.97
N GLU A 91 3.69 -2.68 -31.12
CA GLU A 91 3.59 -1.24 -31.29
C GLU A 91 2.41 -0.63 -30.54
N ASP A 92 1.26 -1.32 -30.53
CA ASP A 92 0.09 -0.90 -29.75
C ASP A 92 0.40 -0.90 -28.25
N LEU A 93 1.07 -1.94 -27.76
CA LEU A 93 1.51 -2.06 -26.37
C LEU A 93 2.51 -0.97 -26.00
N ARG A 94 3.46 -0.66 -26.89
CA ARG A 94 4.45 0.40 -26.67
C ARG A 94 3.79 1.77 -26.54
N ILE A 95 2.86 2.10 -27.45
CA ILE A 95 2.14 3.37 -27.43
C ILE A 95 1.19 3.44 -26.23
N TYR A 96 0.47 2.36 -25.92
CA TYR A 96 -0.43 2.35 -24.76
C TYR A 96 0.35 2.52 -23.44
N LYS A 97 1.49 1.84 -23.30
CA LYS A 97 2.38 1.99 -22.15
C LYS A 97 2.95 3.42 -22.03
N SER A 98 3.25 4.10 -23.14
CA SER A 98 3.81 5.46 -23.08
C SER A 98 2.84 6.49 -22.49
N TYR A 99 1.53 6.25 -22.62
CA TYR A 99 0.48 7.10 -22.04
C TYR A 99 0.61 7.33 -20.54
N TYR A 100 1.11 6.34 -19.80
CA TYR A 100 1.44 6.51 -18.38
C TYR A 100 2.43 7.66 -18.18
N SER A 101 3.54 7.66 -18.93
CA SER A 101 4.57 8.70 -18.80
C SER A 101 4.15 10.03 -19.45
N GLU A 102 3.36 9.97 -20.52
CA GLU A 102 2.91 11.16 -21.25
C GLU A 102 1.91 11.99 -20.45
N PHE A 103 0.90 11.36 -19.83
CA PHE A 103 -0.19 12.11 -19.21
C PHE A 103 -0.62 11.70 -17.81
N PHE A 104 -0.26 10.55 -17.25
CA PHE A 104 -0.75 10.13 -15.92
C PHE A 104 -0.44 11.13 -14.79
N HIS A 105 0.70 11.80 -14.86
CA HIS A 105 1.15 12.79 -13.86
C HIS A 105 0.80 14.25 -14.23
N LYS A 106 0.02 14.45 -15.29
CA LYS A 106 -0.39 15.79 -15.74
C LYS A 106 -1.57 16.31 -14.91
N ILE A 107 -1.79 17.60 -15.01
CA ILE A 107 -2.93 18.31 -14.41
C ILE A 107 -4.22 17.78 -15.04
N ASP A 108 -5.21 17.46 -14.21
CA ASP A 108 -6.61 17.33 -14.62
C ASP A 108 -7.17 18.74 -14.78
N GLU A 109 -7.44 19.16 -16.03
CA GLU A 109 -7.90 20.50 -16.35
C GLU A 109 -9.24 20.87 -15.70
N THR A 110 -10.03 19.88 -15.29
CA THR A 110 -11.32 20.08 -14.63
C THR A 110 -11.15 20.54 -13.19
N ILE A 111 -10.09 20.07 -12.52
CA ILE A 111 -9.86 20.26 -11.08
C ILE A 111 -8.68 21.21 -10.83
N GLY A 112 -7.77 21.35 -11.79
CA GLY A 112 -6.55 22.16 -11.65
C GLY A 112 -5.46 21.49 -10.81
N ILE A 113 -5.60 20.20 -10.47
CA ILE A 113 -4.64 19.43 -9.66
C ILE A 113 -4.07 18.28 -10.50
N ARG A 114 -2.83 17.88 -10.26
CA ARG A 114 -2.22 16.71 -10.91
C ARG A 114 -2.98 15.43 -10.58
N ASN A 115 -3.23 14.60 -11.59
CA ASN A 115 -4.02 13.38 -11.44
C ASN A 115 -3.51 12.43 -10.33
N ASN A 116 -2.20 12.21 -10.25
CA ASN A 116 -1.62 11.36 -9.20
C ASN A 116 -1.87 11.91 -7.78
N MET A 117 -1.95 13.24 -7.60
CA MET A 117 -2.25 13.85 -6.31
C MET A 117 -3.72 13.71 -5.93
N ILE A 118 -4.62 13.79 -6.92
CA ILE A 118 -6.05 13.54 -6.72
C ILE A 118 -6.29 12.10 -6.27
N LEU A 119 -5.63 11.14 -6.94
CA LEU A 119 -5.72 9.71 -6.61
C LEU A 119 -5.24 9.44 -5.18
N VAL A 120 -4.07 9.93 -4.78
CA VAL A 120 -3.56 9.76 -3.40
C VAL A 120 -4.49 10.37 -2.37
N LYS A 121 -5.03 11.56 -2.64
CA LYS A 121 -5.99 12.21 -1.75
C LYS A 121 -7.29 11.41 -1.62
N ASN A 122 -7.75 10.77 -2.70
CA ASN A 122 -8.96 9.94 -2.66
C ASN A 122 -8.75 8.67 -1.83
N LEU A 123 -7.55 8.08 -1.87
CA LEU A 123 -7.20 6.92 -1.07
C LEU A 123 -6.93 7.25 0.41
N ASP A 124 -6.81 8.53 0.75
CA ASP A 124 -6.49 9.02 2.09
C ASP A 124 -5.20 8.40 2.67
N VAL A 125 -4.14 8.38 1.85
CA VAL A 125 -2.84 7.80 2.21
C VAL A 125 -1.76 8.88 2.17
N THR A 126 -1.03 9.04 3.27
CA THR A 126 0.14 9.91 3.32
C THR A 126 1.45 9.18 3.61
N VAL A 127 1.41 7.90 3.96
CA VAL A 127 2.57 7.02 4.22
C VAL A 127 2.59 5.86 3.23
N CYS A 128 3.79 5.49 2.76
CA CYS A 128 3.93 4.41 1.79
C CYS A 128 3.41 3.07 2.34
N PRO A 129 2.41 2.43 1.70
CA PRO A 129 1.83 1.16 2.16
C PRO A 129 2.79 -0.03 2.02
N TYR A 130 3.81 0.07 1.17
CA TYR A 130 4.82 -0.97 1.07
C TYR A 130 5.71 -1.06 2.30
N CYS A 131 6.04 0.07 2.93
CA CYS A 131 7.03 0.08 4.01
C CYS A 131 6.60 0.74 5.30
N ASN A 132 5.44 1.40 5.40
CA ASN A 132 5.00 2.19 6.56
C ASN A 132 6.08 3.14 7.15
N ARG A 133 7.08 3.56 6.36
CA ARG A 133 8.25 4.33 6.84
C ARG A 133 8.32 5.73 6.24
N ASN A 134 8.08 5.85 4.95
CA ASN A 134 8.28 7.11 4.23
C ASN A 134 6.94 7.76 3.89
N TYR A 135 6.83 9.07 4.18
CA TYR A 135 5.71 9.87 3.69
C TYR A 135 5.74 9.98 2.16
N ILE A 136 4.55 9.95 1.56
CA ILE A 136 4.28 10.07 0.12
C ILE A 136 3.38 11.27 -0.21
N ASN A 137 3.14 12.13 0.78
CA ASN A 137 2.30 13.32 0.62
C ASN A 137 2.89 14.29 -0.41
N SER A 138 1.99 15.01 -1.06
CA SER A 138 2.37 15.94 -2.11
C SER A 138 2.83 17.28 -1.53
N ARG A 139 3.89 17.86 -2.11
CA ARG A 139 4.36 19.21 -1.79
C ARG A 139 3.89 20.19 -2.86
N HIS A 140 2.69 20.73 -2.67
CA HIS A 140 2.03 21.62 -3.64
C HIS A 140 2.06 21.02 -5.06
N ASP A 141 2.62 21.74 -6.05
CA ASP A 141 2.70 21.36 -7.47
C ASP A 141 3.98 20.60 -7.84
N LYS A 142 4.91 20.42 -6.89
CA LYS A 142 6.31 20.04 -7.16
C LYS A 142 6.54 18.54 -7.14
N LEU A 143 6.25 17.89 -6.02
CA LEU A 143 6.53 16.47 -5.82
C LEU A 143 5.25 15.79 -5.35
N GLY A 144 4.76 14.82 -6.11
CA GLY A 144 3.67 13.93 -5.70
C GLY A 144 4.19 12.52 -5.48
N CYS A 145 3.33 11.68 -4.90
CA CYS A 145 3.58 10.24 -4.76
C CYS A 145 3.94 9.60 -6.11
N GLU A 146 4.86 8.62 -6.06
CA GLU A 146 5.11 7.72 -7.19
C GLU A 146 4.08 6.59 -7.17
N PHE A 147 3.70 6.11 -8.34
CA PHE A 147 2.83 4.96 -8.47
C PHE A 147 3.65 3.79 -9.03
N ASP A 148 3.81 2.75 -8.23
CA ASP A 148 4.45 1.49 -8.62
C ASP A 148 3.47 0.66 -9.45
N HIS A 149 3.98 0.00 -10.49
CA HIS A 149 3.22 -0.98 -11.25
C HIS A 149 3.34 -2.33 -10.55
N TYR A 150 2.30 -2.77 -9.82
CA TYR A 150 2.32 -4.03 -9.07
C TYR A 150 2.72 -5.19 -9.98
N TYR A 151 1.93 -5.40 -11.04
CA TYR A 151 2.34 -6.15 -12.21
C TYR A 151 3.18 -5.25 -13.12
N SER A 152 4.45 -5.60 -13.27
CA SER A 152 5.39 -4.84 -14.08
C SER A 152 4.83 -4.53 -15.48
N LYS A 153 4.86 -3.25 -15.85
CA LYS A 153 4.47 -2.79 -17.20
C LYS A 153 5.37 -3.32 -18.32
N ASP A 154 6.48 -3.98 -18.01
CA ASP A 154 7.30 -4.67 -19.00
C ASP A 154 6.71 -6.04 -19.36
N LYS A 155 6.14 -6.72 -18.37
CA LYS A 155 5.46 -8.03 -18.52
C LYS A 155 3.99 -7.86 -18.91
N PHE A 156 3.32 -6.85 -18.36
CA PHE A 156 1.91 -6.55 -18.56
C PHE A 156 1.67 -5.09 -19.00
N PRO A 157 2.18 -4.66 -20.16
CA PRO A 157 2.06 -3.26 -20.63
C PRO A 157 0.62 -2.77 -20.82
N PHE A 158 -0.34 -3.67 -21.03
CA PHE A 158 -1.77 -3.35 -21.14
C PHE A 158 -2.41 -2.93 -19.81
N PHE A 159 -1.75 -3.15 -18.66
CA PHE A 159 -2.19 -2.65 -17.35
C PHE A 159 -1.46 -1.38 -16.90
N ALA A 160 -0.77 -0.69 -17.82
CA ALA A 160 0.00 0.50 -17.49
C ALA A 160 -0.84 1.66 -16.92
N LEU A 161 -2.14 1.69 -17.22
CA LEU A 161 -3.11 2.70 -16.76
C LEU A 161 -4.19 2.12 -15.83
N THR A 162 -4.13 0.84 -15.48
CA THR A 162 -5.14 0.21 -14.62
C THR A 162 -4.91 0.64 -13.17
N LEU A 163 -5.92 1.25 -12.53
CA LEU A 163 -5.78 1.87 -11.21
C LEU A 163 -5.39 0.88 -10.11
N SER A 164 -5.95 -0.34 -10.13
CA SER A 164 -5.59 -1.41 -9.18
C SER A 164 -4.20 -1.99 -9.42
N ASN A 165 -3.56 -1.68 -10.56
CA ASN A 165 -2.17 -2.01 -10.83
C ASN A 165 -1.19 -0.90 -10.42
N LEU A 166 -1.70 0.26 -9.99
CA LEU A 166 -0.92 1.47 -9.72
C LEU A 166 -0.93 1.75 -8.21
N VAL A 167 0.04 1.19 -7.50
CA VAL A 167 0.14 1.29 -6.03
C VAL A 167 0.86 2.59 -5.64
N PRO A 168 0.27 3.47 -4.83
CA PRO A 168 0.99 4.63 -4.31
C PRO A 168 2.17 4.17 -3.46
N SER A 169 3.37 4.68 -3.74
CA SER A 169 4.59 4.22 -3.08
C SER A 169 5.63 5.33 -2.94
N CYS A 170 6.56 5.15 -1.99
CA CYS A 170 7.73 6.00 -1.89
C CYS A 170 8.75 5.62 -2.98
N SER A 171 9.56 6.60 -3.38
CA SER A 171 10.58 6.41 -4.43
C SER A 171 11.59 5.32 -4.10
N THR A 172 11.89 5.09 -2.81
CA THR A 172 12.80 4.03 -2.38
C THR A 172 12.21 2.64 -2.68
N CYS A 173 10.99 2.36 -2.24
CA CYS A 173 10.34 1.06 -2.48
C CYS A 173 10.13 0.81 -3.97
N ASN A 174 9.64 1.82 -4.72
CA ASN A 174 9.42 1.70 -6.16
C ASN A 174 10.72 1.37 -6.91
N ARG A 175 11.83 2.04 -6.58
CA ARG A 175 13.14 1.82 -7.21
C ARG A 175 13.81 0.50 -6.82
N ILE A 176 13.50 -0.06 -5.66
CA ILE A 176 13.99 -1.37 -5.23
C ILE A 176 13.17 -2.48 -5.91
N LYS A 177 11.83 -2.36 -5.90
CA LYS A 177 10.94 -3.34 -6.54
C LYS A 177 11.17 -3.43 -8.05
N GLN A 178 11.25 -2.28 -8.73
CA GLN A 178 11.42 -2.20 -10.18
C GLN A 178 10.39 -3.06 -10.95
N ALA A 179 10.86 -3.96 -11.80
CA ALA A 179 10.04 -4.87 -12.60
C ALA A 179 9.79 -6.23 -11.94
N ASN A 180 10.29 -6.43 -10.71
CA ASN A 180 10.18 -7.71 -10.03
C ASN A 180 8.81 -7.88 -9.38
N ASP A 181 8.38 -9.13 -9.31
CA ASP A 181 7.13 -9.52 -8.65
C ASP A 181 7.28 -9.32 -7.13
N TYR A 182 6.20 -8.91 -6.46
CA TYR A 182 6.16 -8.71 -5.02
C TYR A 182 4.91 -9.36 -4.44
N GLU A 183 5.03 -10.06 -3.30
CA GLU A 183 3.93 -10.88 -2.79
C GLU A 183 2.80 -10.07 -2.15
N PHE A 184 3.11 -8.89 -1.59
CA PHE A 184 2.11 -8.09 -0.89
C PHE A 184 1.58 -6.97 -1.81
N CYS A 185 0.29 -7.01 -2.14
CA CYS A 185 -0.38 -5.91 -2.82
C CYS A 185 -1.26 -5.10 -1.85
N PRO A 186 -1.02 -3.79 -1.66
CA PRO A 186 -1.88 -2.94 -0.84
C PRO A 186 -3.35 -2.86 -1.28
N PHE A 187 -3.65 -3.19 -2.54
CA PHE A 187 -5.03 -3.23 -3.05
C PHE A 187 -5.69 -4.61 -2.93
N ASP A 188 -4.99 -5.64 -2.44
CA ASP A 188 -5.62 -6.93 -2.17
C ASP A 188 -6.42 -6.87 -0.87
N LEU A 189 -7.67 -6.44 -0.98
CA LEU A 189 -8.59 -6.27 0.15
C LEU A 189 -9.34 -7.57 0.52
N GLU A 190 -9.23 -8.62 -0.30
CA GLU A 190 -9.89 -9.91 -0.08
C GLU A 190 -8.98 -10.90 0.64
N GLU A 191 -7.67 -10.83 0.40
CA GLU A 191 -6.70 -11.65 1.11
C GLU A 191 -6.68 -11.27 2.60
N ASP A 192 -6.51 -12.23 3.50
CA ASP A 192 -6.33 -11.98 4.93
C ASP A 192 -4.91 -12.42 5.32
N ILE A 193 -3.96 -11.51 5.21
CA ILE A 193 -2.58 -11.71 5.64
C ILE A 193 -2.30 -10.70 6.76
N GLU A 194 -2.07 -11.23 7.95
CA GLU A 194 -1.59 -10.46 9.09
C GLU A 194 -0.12 -10.06 8.85
N VAL A 195 0.20 -8.77 8.99
CA VAL A 195 1.57 -8.28 8.96
C VAL A 195 1.99 -7.92 10.38
N LYS A 196 3.09 -8.50 10.88
CA LYS A 196 3.55 -8.32 12.25
C LYS A 196 5.04 -8.02 12.34
N PHE A 197 5.41 -7.03 13.15
CA PHE A 197 6.77 -6.84 13.62
C PHE A 197 7.02 -7.70 14.85
N VAL A 198 8.14 -8.42 14.86
CA VAL A 198 8.63 -9.16 16.02
C VAL A 198 9.86 -8.44 16.54
N VAL A 199 9.74 -7.92 17.76
CA VAL A 199 10.75 -7.10 18.43
C VAL A 199 11.13 -7.72 19.77
N SER A 200 12.18 -7.19 20.40
CA SER A 200 12.65 -7.61 21.73
C SER A 200 13.20 -6.41 22.49
N PRO A 201 13.28 -6.47 23.83
CA PRO A 201 14.01 -5.49 24.62
C PRO A 201 15.44 -5.28 24.09
N SER A 202 16.00 -4.11 24.37
CA SER A 202 17.31 -3.73 23.84
C SER A 202 18.43 -4.65 24.33
N SER A 203 19.12 -5.29 23.40
CA SER A 203 20.30 -6.14 23.62
C SER A 203 21.22 -6.04 22.40
N LYS A 204 22.46 -6.55 22.51
CA LYS A 204 23.39 -6.58 21.37
C LYS A 204 22.87 -7.40 20.19
N ASP A 205 22.01 -8.38 20.47
CA ASP A 205 21.49 -9.34 19.48
C ASP A 205 20.06 -9.02 19.04
N SER A 206 19.45 -7.93 19.55
CA SER A 206 18.08 -7.56 19.20
C SER A 206 17.98 -7.23 17.72
N LYS A 207 16.99 -7.81 17.05
CA LYS A 207 16.67 -7.60 15.63
C LYS A 207 15.20 -7.22 15.49
N ILE A 208 14.89 -6.45 14.45
CA ILE A 208 13.51 -6.20 14.05
C ILE A 208 13.19 -7.18 12.93
N LYS A 209 12.29 -8.13 13.20
CA LYS A 209 11.82 -9.09 12.19
C LYS A 209 10.44 -8.72 11.72
N ILE A 210 10.10 -9.10 10.50
CA ILE A 210 8.78 -8.88 9.90
C ILE A 210 8.23 -10.23 9.45
N LEU A 211 6.98 -10.50 9.80
CA LEU A 211 6.23 -11.67 9.39
C LEU A 211 5.01 -11.25 8.57
N PHE A 212 4.79 -11.92 7.44
CA PHE A 212 3.51 -11.89 6.72
C PHE A 212 2.84 -13.26 6.92
N GLY A 213 1.80 -13.31 7.75
CA GLY A 213 1.32 -14.53 8.38
C GLY A 213 2.44 -15.18 9.17
N GLU A 214 2.74 -16.44 8.88
CA GLU A 214 3.86 -17.18 9.49
C GLU A 214 5.19 -17.00 8.74
N LYS A 215 5.18 -16.34 7.58
CA LYS A 215 6.34 -16.26 6.69
C LYS A 215 7.27 -15.11 7.04
N SER A 216 8.53 -15.44 7.34
CA SER A 216 9.61 -14.46 7.51
C SER A 216 9.89 -13.66 6.24
N GLN A 217 10.20 -12.38 6.44
CA GLN A 217 10.45 -11.40 5.39
C GLN A 217 11.94 -10.97 5.30
N GLU A 218 12.87 -11.76 5.85
CA GLU A 218 14.32 -11.50 5.79
C GLU A 218 14.83 -11.37 4.33
N ASP A 219 14.31 -12.23 3.44
CA ASP A 219 14.64 -12.22 2.00
C ASP A 219 13.67 -11.41 1.14
N ASN A 220 12.83 -10.58 1.76
CA ASN A 220 11.90 -9.72 1.04
C ASN A 220 12.65 -8.79 0.07
N ILE A 221 12.14 -8.67 -1.16
CA ILE A 221 12.77 -7.86 -2.21
C ILE A 221 13.00 -6.41 -1.80
N LEU A 222 12.10 -5.83 -0.99
CA LEU A 222 12.20 -4.46 -0.52
C LEU A 222 13.22 -4.30 0.62
N LYS A 223 13.80 -5.39 1.13
CA LYS A 223 14.75 -5.44 2.24
C LYS A 223 14.25 -4.63 3.43
N LEU A 224 13.01 -4.91 3.82
CA LEU A 224 12.30 -4.16 4.84
C LEU A 224 12.99 -4.29 6.21
N GLU A 225 13.37 -5.49 6.63
CA GLU A 225 14.07 -5.68 7.92
C GLU A 225 15.34 -4.82 8.01
N ASP A 226 16.20 -4.84 6.98
CA ASP A 226 17.38 -3.97 6.89
C ASP A 226 17.02 -2.47 6.98
N ALA A 227 15.96 -2.04 6.30
CA ALA A 227 15.50 -0.65 6.32
C ALA A 227 15.00 -0.23 7.72
N TYR A 228 14.53 -1.20 8.52
CA TYR A 228 14.01 -1.00 9.86
C TYR A 228 15.08 -1.07 10.95
N GLU A 229 16.28 -1.59 10.68
CA GLU A 229 17.36 -1.71 11.68
C GLU A 229 17.74 -0.39 12.36
N ILE A 230 17.63 0.76 11.67
CA ILE A 230 17.90 2.07 12.28
C ILE A 230 16.88 2.44 13.38
N HIS A 231 15.69 1.83 13.35
CA HIS A 231 14.58 2.06 14.27
C HIS A 231 14.65 1.18 15.52
N LYS A 232 15.72 0.39 15.71
CA LYS A 232 16.00 -0.28 16.99
C LYS A 232 16.07 0.70 18.16
N LYS A 233 16.52 1.94 17.91
CA LYS A 233 16.55 3.00 18.92
C LYS A 233 15.14 3.42 19.33
N ASP A 234 14.21 3.53 18.37
CA ASP A 234 12.81 3.86 18.65
C ASP A 234 12.16 2.75 19.47
N VAL A 235 12.39 1.48 19.11
CA VAL A 235 11.91 0.31 19.87
C VAL A 235 12.49 0.29 21.29
N ALA A 236 13.81 0.49 21.43
CA ALA A 236 14.46 0.54 22.73
C ALA A 236 13.92 1.66 23.62
N GLU A 237 13.65 2.84 23.06
CA GLU A 237 13.04 3.96 23.79
C GLU A 237 11.65 3.59 24.34
N MET A 238 10.84 2.85 23.59
CA MET A 238 9.54 2.38 24.05
C MET A 238 9.67 1.43 25.25
N PHE A 239 10.58 0.46 25.21
CA PHE A 239 10.85 -0.42 26.36
C PHE A 239 11.40 0.34 27.56
N MET A 240 12.29 1.32 27.35
CA MET A 240 12.81 2.16 28.44
C MET A 240 11.72 3.01 29.09
N LYS A 241 10.74 3.48 28.31
CA LYS A 241 9.57 4.18 28.85
C LYS A 241 8.74 3.25 29.72
N GLU A 242 8.51 2.01 29.28
CA GLU A 242 7.82 1.02 30.11
C GLU A 242 8.57 0.72 31.41
N GLU A 243 9.89 0.52 31.35
CA GLU A 243 10.71 0.28 32.55
C GLU A 243 10.65 1.47 33.53
N LYS A 244 10.74 2.70 33.00
CA LYS A 244 10.67 3.92 33.81
C LYS A 244 9.29 4.14 34.42
N TYR A 245 8.24 3.81 33.68
CA TYR A 245 6.85 3.90 34.10
C TYR A 245 6.28 2.50 34.31
N CYS A 246 6.97 1.66 35.06
CA CYS A 246 6.54 0.28 35.29
C CYS A 246 5.21 0.23 36.04
N LYS A 247 4.53 -0.91 35.99
CA LYS A 247 3.22 -1.12 36.62
C LYS A 247 3.19 -0.70 38.09
N GLU A 248 4.20 -1.06 38.87
CA GLU A 248 4.28 -0.70 40.29
C GLU A 248 4.36 0.81 40.49
N TYR A 249 5.07 1.51 39.59
CA TYR A 249 5.16 2.97 39.67
C TYR A 249 3.85 3.64 39.22
N ARG A 250 3.17 3.10 38.20
CA ARG A 250 1.84 3.56 37.78
C ARG A 250 0.82 3.37 38.89
N ASP A 251 0.76 2.20 39.51
CA ASP A 251 -0.10 1.89 40.66
C ASP A 251 0.14 2.88 41.82
N TYR A 252 1.42 3.18 42.11
CA TYR A 252 1.78 4.20 43.08
C TYR A 252 1.23 5.59 42.70
N LEU A 253 1.41 6.02 41.44
CA LEU A 253 0.90 7.31 40.97
C LEU A 253 -0.63 7.38 41.02
N ILE A 254 -1.32 6.31 40.64
CA ILE A 254 -2.79 6.20 40.72
C ILE A 254 -3.23 6.36 42.18
N SER A 255 -2.60 5.66 43.12
CA SER A 255 -2.93 5.79 44.54
C SER A 255 -2.69 7.21 45.08
N LEU A 256 -1.55 7.82 44.74
CA LEU A 256 -1.16 9.14 45.21
C LEU A 256 -2.09 10.25 44.69
N LEU A 257 -2.57 10.11 43.44
CA LEU A 257 -3.42 11.08 42.77
C LEU A 257 -4.90 10.88 43.09
N GLY A 258 -5.35 9.63 43.23
CA GLY A 258 -6.74 9.27 43.55
C GLY A 258 -7.19 9.79 44.92
N ASP A 259 -6.29 9.82 45.90
CA ASP A 259 -6.57 10.27 47.28
C ASP A 259 -6.79 11.79 47.41
N LYS A 260 -6.39 12.59 46.41
CA LYS A 260 -6.39 14.06 46.50
C LYS A 260 -7.67 14.76 46.03
N GLY A 261 -8.72 14.02 45.73
CA GLY A 261 -10.08 14.57 45.64
C GLY A 261 -10.86 14.08 44.42
N ASN A 262 -11.69 13.05 44.59
CA ASN A 262 -12.79 12.65 43.70
C ASN A 262 -12.49 12.54 42.18
N ILE A 263 -11.23 12.40 41.79
CA ILE A 263 -10.76 12.26 40.38
C ILE A 263 -10.33 10.81 40.09
N VAL A 264 -10.85 9.84 40.85
CA VAL A 264 -10.44 8.41 40.79
C VAL A 264 -10.60 7.80 39.38
N ASN A 265 -11.46 8.37 38.53
CA ASN A 265 -11.70 7.87 37.17
C ASN A 265 -10.88 8.56 36.06
N GLU A 266 -10.02 9.54 36.35
CA GLU A 266 -9.19 10.18 35.30
C GLU A 266 -7.80 9.55 35.14
N PHE A 267 -7.28 8.90 36.19
CA PHE A 267 -5.94 8.31 36.20
C PHE A 267 -6.04 6.77 36.19
N SER A 268 -6.14 6.19 35.00
CA SER A 268 -6.19 4.74 34.76
C SER A 268 -4.95 4.23 34.02
N GLU A 269 -4.80 2.92 33.86
CA GLU A 269 -3.74 2.35 33.02
C GLU A 269 -3.82 2.86 31.58
N GLU A 270 -5.03 2.97 31.02
CA GLU A 270 -5.26 3.51 29.68
C GLU A 270 -4.85 4.98 29.56
N PHE A 271 -5.02 5.77 30.62
CA PHE A 271 -4.51 7.14 30.68
C PHE A 271 -2.98 7.18 30.60
N PHE A 272 -2.29 6.34 31.39
CA PHE A 272 -0.83 6.29 31.38
C PHE A 272 -0.31 5.75 30.04
N ASP A 273 -0.95 4.73 29.47
CA ASP A 273 -0.58 4.20 28.15
C ASP A 273 -0.73 5.28 27.07
N SER A 274 -1.85 6.01 27.06
CA SER A 274 -2.06 7.14 26.15
C SER A 274 -1.03 8.26 26.37
N MET A 275 -0.65 8.55 27.60
CA MET A 275 0.35 9.57 27.93
C MET A 275 1.76 9.17 27.49
N ILE A 276 2.14 7.90 27.66
CA ILE A 276 3.49 7.40 27.43
C ILE A 276 3.72 7.06 25.95
N PHE A 277 2.74 6.42 25.32
CA PHE A 277 2.85 5.86 23.97
C PHE A 277 2.05 6.65 22.93
N GLY A 278 1.12 7.52 23.35
CA GLY A 278 0.30 8.34 22.45
C GLY A 278 -0.84 7.56 21.82
N GLU A 279 -1.26 7.96 20.62
CA GLU A 279 -2.42 7.38 19.93
C GLU A 279 -2.27 5.89 19.61
N ILE A 280 -1.04 5.38 19.48
CA ILE A 280 -0.79 3.95 19.23
C ILE A 280 -1.19 3.06 20.42
N ALA A 281 -1.36 3.64 21.60
CA ALA A 281 -1.81 2.92 22.79
C ALA A 281 -3.31 2.58 22.73
N ASN A 282 -4.07 3.23 21.84
CA ASN A 282 -5.47 2.92 21.62
C ASN A 282 -5.61 1.57 20.90
N ASP A 283 -6.40 0.66 21.46
CA ASP A 283 -6.70 -0.66 20.86
C ASP A 283 -7.35 -0.56 19.49
N SER A 284 -8.12 0.51 19.24
CA SER A 284 -8.77 0.76 17.95
C SER A 284 -7.88 1.50 16.95
N PHE A 285 -6.58 1.69 17.23
CA PHE A 285 -5.68 2.38 16.32
C PHE A 285 -5.46 1.57 15.03
N ASP A 286 -5.88 2.12 13.90
CA ASP A 286 -5.73 1.52 12.57
C ASP A 286 -5.20 2.49 11.50
N ASP A 287 -4.85 3.72 11.87
CA ASP A 287 -4.37 4.76 10.95
C ASP A 287 -2.88 4.59 10.53
N TYR A 288 -2.55 3.41 10.03
CA TYR A 288 -1.21 3.08 9.55
C TYR A 288 -0.85 3.75 8.23
N LEU A 289 -1.85 4.22 7.49
CA LEU A 289 -1.65 4.87 6.19
C LEU A 289 -1.31 6.35 6.33
N ASN A 290 -1.47 6.95 7.52
CA ASN A 290 -1.15 8.35 7.76
C ASN A 290 -0.07 8.63 8.81
N HIS A 291 0.33 7.61 9.57
CA HIS A 291 1.37 7.74 10.60
C HIS A 291 2.61 6.92 10.23
N SER A 292 3.76 7.58 10.08
CA SER A 292 5.03 6.89 9.80
C SER A 292 5.47 6.07 11.02
N LEU A 293 5.95 4.85 10.75
CA LEU A 293 6.39 3.84 11.73
C LEU A 293 5.29 3.36 12.68
N SER A 294 4.03 3.73 12.45
CA SER A 294 2.95 3.41 13.38
C SER A 294 2.69 1.91 13.50
N LYS A 295 2.92 1.10 12.46
CA LYS A 295 2.77 -0.35 12.57
C LYS A 295 3.86 -0.97 13.46
N LEU A 296 5.11 -0.53 13.29
CA LEU A 296 6.21 -0.94 14.17
C LEU A 296 5.91 -0.55 15.62
N LYS A 297 5.48 0.69 15.84
CA LYS A 297 5.19 1.22 17.17
C LYS A 297 4.02 0.47 17.80
N LYS A 298 2.92 0.26 17.07
CA LYS A 298 1.76 -0.49 17.57
C LYS A 298 2.16 -1.90 17.99
N ASP A 299 2.84 -2.66 17.12
CA ASP A 299 3.28 -4.02 17.45
C ASP A 299 4.27 -4.06 18.62
N THR A 300 5.12 -3.04 18.76
CA THR A 300 6.04 -2.90 19.90
C THR A 300 5.25 -2.63 21.19
N TYR A 301 4.26 -1.74 21.14
CA TYR A 301 3.39 -1.45 22.28
C TYR A 301 2.58 -2.68 22.69
N ASP A 302 1.92 -3.35 21.74
CA ASP A 302 1.12 -4.54 22.03
C ASP A 302 1.98 -5.64 22.67
N TYR A 303 3.24 -5.80 22.24
CA TYR A 303 4.18 -6.71 22.88
C TYR A 303 4.63 -6.25 24.28
N ILE A 304 4.80 -4.95 24.50
CA ILE A 304 5.06 -4.40 25.85
C ILE A 304 3.88 -4.70 26.78
N VAL A 305 2.64 -4.50 26.32
CA VAL A 305 1.43 -4.83 27.09
C VAL A 305 1.41 -6.32 27.44
N GLU A 306 1.69 -7.20 26.47
CA GLU A 306 1.76 -8.65 26.69
C GLU A 306 2.81 -9.03 27.74
N LEU A 307 3.94 -8.34 27.81
CA LEU A 307 4.98 -8.57 28.82
C LEU A 307 4.56 -8.08 30.21
N ARG A 308 3.83 -6.96 30.30
CA ARG A 308 3.34 -6.39 31.56
C ARG A 308 2.25 -7.24 32.22
N GLU A 309 1.49 -8.00 31.41
CA GLU A 309 0.44 -8.90 31.90
C GLU A 309 0.96 -10.26 32.42
N LYS A 310 2.21 -10.62 32.09
CA LYS A 310 2.87 -11.86 32.53
C LYS A 310 3.52 -11.71 33.90
#